data_AF-A0AAJ2G3M9-F1
#
_entry.id   AF-A0AAJ2G3M9-F1
#
_cell.length_a   1.000
_cell.length_b   1.000
_cell.length_c   1.000
_cell.angle_alpha   90.00
_cell.angle_beta   90.00
_cell.angle_gamma   90.00
#
_symmetry.space_group_name_H-M   'P 1'
#
loop_
_entity.id
_entity.type
_entity.pdbx_description
1 polymer ?
#
loop_
_entity_poly.entity_id
_entity_poly.type
_entity_poly.pdbx_seq_one_letter_code
_entity_poly.pdbx_strand_id
1 'polypeptide(L)'
;MKWSFVIQQKFKAAILLGGIMALIVGGTLISRYNVEGIDESFSSIYKDRLVPATTILYLTENLYRKRLSLENYLYSEAQQSPAHVKAQLHAHDRSIDSLIRLFEKTYLVDEEAKSLQGFKSQIGQYARLEGEVLALCTVGSFAEAKQVFSAPGSTTFESTILNLNELAGIQSTIGKDLVKASKVNVASFGIISFLQISLAIITGLVVIVLIRNSQIIQKPRPNSNKSQYFNLN
;
A
#
# COMPACT_ATOMS: atom_id res chain seq x y z
N MET A 1 42.26 6.69 49.90
CA MET A 1 40.78 6.90 49.83
C MET A 1 40.26 7.48 48.50
N LYS A 2 41.07 8.03 47.58
CA LYS A 2 40.58 8.63 46.31
C LYS A 2 40.21 7.63 45.18
N TRP A 3 40.58 6.35 45.31
CA TRP A 3 40.36 5.35 44.25
C TRP A 3 38.92 4.81 44.18
N SER A 4 38.24 4.65 45.32
CA SER A 4 36.85 4.17 45.38
C SER A 4 35.88 5.09 44.63
N PHE A 5 36.04 6.42 44.79
CA PHE A 5 35.23 7.42 44.08
C PHE A 5 35.40 7.37 42.56
N VAL A 6 36.62 7.17 42.07
CA VAL A 6 36.90 7.09 40.62
C VAL A 6 36.30 5.82 40.01
N ILE A 7 36.36 4.69 40.71
CA ILE A 7 35.74 3.43 40.28
C ILE A 7 34.21 3.52 40.28
N GLN A 8 33.61 4.12 41.30
CA GLN A 8 32.15 4.32 41.34
C GLN A 8 31.66 5.26 40.22
N GLN A 9 32.43 6.30 39.88
CA GLN A 9 32.07 7.22 38.81
C GLN A 9 32.17 6.58 37.42
N LYS A 10 33.19 5.72 37.19
CA LYS A 10 33.33 4.94 35.94
C LYS A 10 32.22 3.90 35.78
N PHE A 11 31.80 3.24 36.86
CA PHE A 11 30.71 2.26 36.83
C PHE A 11 29.34 2.92 36.55
N LYS A 12 29.07 4.08 37.17
CA LYS A 12 27.86 4.87 36.87
C LYS A 12 27.81 5.31 35.41
N ALA A 13 28.95 5.74 34.84
CA ALA A 13 29.04 6.08 33.43
C ALA A 13 28.81 4.86 32.52
N ALA A 14 29.36 3.69 32.87
CA ALA A 14 29.14 2.46 32.12
C ALA A 14 27.67 2.02 32.11
N ILE A 15 26.97 2.11 33.25
CA ILE A 15 25.53 1.82 33.33
C ILE A 15 24.72 2.81 32.50
N LEU A 16 25.04 4.11 32.59
CA LEU A 16 24.35 5.15 31.82
C LEU A 16 24.49 4.91 30.32
N LEU A 17 25.72 4.70 29.84
CA LEU A 17 26.00 4.44 28.43
C LEU A 17 25.38 3.12 27.97
N GLY A 18 25.42 2.07 28.80
CA GLY A 18 24.78 0.79 28.52
C GLY A 18 23.25 0.90 28.41
N GLY A 19 22.62 1.69 29.29
CA GLY A 19 21.19 1.98 29.22
C GLY A 19 20.80 2.75 27.95
N ILE A 20 21.58 3.78 27.59
CA ILE A 20 21.38 4.51 26.33
C ILE A 20 21.53 3.58 25.12
N MET A 21 22.54 2.71 25.14
CA MET A 21 22.75 1.73 24.07
C MET A 21 21.57 0.75 23.96
N ALA A 22 21.04 0.27 25.08
CA ALA A 22 19.86 -0.58 25.10
C ALA A 22 18.62 0.14 24.52
N LEU A 23 18.43 1.43 24.83
CA LEU A 23 17.37 2.24 24.24
C LEU A 23 17.54 2.41 22.73
N ILE A 24 18.76 2.65 22.25
CA ILE A 24 19.05 2.73 20.82
C ILE A 24 18.73 1.40 20.15
N VAL A 25 19.21 0.27 20.67
CA VAL A 25 18.96 -1.06 20.10
C VAL A 25 17.47 -1.38 20.09
N GLY A 26 16.76 -1.14 21.19
CA GLY A 26 15.31 -1.33 21.27
C GLY A 26 14.56 -0.47 20.25
N GLY A 27 14.92 0.81 20.13
CA GLY A 27 14.40 1.70 19.09
C GLY A 27 14.65 1.17 17.69
N THR A 28 15.82 0.58 17.42
CA THR A 28 16.15 0.03 16.09
C THR A 28 15.27 -1.17 15.75
N LEU A 29 14.97 -2.04 16.73
CA LEU A 29 14.04 -3.16 16.54
C LEU A 29 12.62 -2.66 16.21
N ILE A 30 12.14 -1.64 16.92
CA ILE A 30 10.83 -1.03 16.65
C ILE A 30 10.82 -0.35 15.27
N SER A 31 11.89 0.37 14.91
CA SER A 31 12.04 0.99 13.59
C SER A 31 12.02 -0.03 12.46
N ARG A 32 12.61 -1.22 12.64
CA ARG A 32 12.53 -2.31 11.65
C ARG A 32 11.08 -2.75 11.42
N TYR A 33 10.32 -2.95 12.49
CA TYR A 33 8.90 -3.29 12.40
C TYR A 33 8.08 -2.22 11.67
N ASN A 34 8.34 -0.93 11.96
CA ASN A 34 7.68 0.17 11.26
C ASN A 34 8.00 0.17 9.75
N VAL A 35 9.26 -0.12 9.37
CA VAL A 35 9.68 -0.20 7.97
C VAL A 35 9.03 -1.39 7.25
N GLU A 36 8.95 -2.55 7.90
CA GLU A 36 8.23 -3.72 7.36
C GLU A 36 6.75 -3.40 7.13
N GLY A 37 6.07 -2.76 8.10
CA GLY A 37 4.68 -2.35 7.92
C GLY A 37 4.47 -1.29 6.82
N ILE A 38 5.47 -0.45 6.54
CA ILE A 38 5.46 0.48 5.40
C ILE A 38 5.55 -0.30 4.08
N ASP A 39 6.48 -1.25 3.98
CA ASP A 39 6.68 -2.09 2.78
C ASP A 39 5.43 -2.91 2.46
N GLU A 40 4.81 -3.54 3.47
CA GLU A 40 3.56 -4.27 3.33
C GLU A 40 2.42 -3.37 2.85
N SER A 41 2.28 -2.18 3.44
CA SER A 41 1.28 -1.19 3.01
C SER A 41 1.48 -0.78 1.55
N PHE A 42 2.72 -0.55 1.11
CA PHE A 42 3.03 -0.21 -0.28
C PHE A 42 2.73 -1.38 -1.23
N SER A 43 3.13 -2.60 -0.87
CA SER A 43 2.82 -3.80 -1.66
C SER A 43 1.31 -3.98 -1.81
N SER A 44 0.52 -3.79 -0.73
CA SER A 44 -0.94 -3.92 -0.78
C SER A 44 -1.60 -2.79 -1.56
N ILE A 45 -1.16 -1.53 -1.41
CA ILE A 45 -1.65 -0.41 -2.23
C ILE A 45 -1.44 -0.69 -3.72
N TYR A 46 -0.30 -1.28 -4.09
CA TYR A 46 -0.04 -1.63 -5.48
C TYR A 46 -0.85 -2.86 -5.95
N LYS A 47 -0.66 -4.01 -5.30
CA LYS A 47 -1.21 -5.30 -5.75
C LYS A 47 -2.70 -5.44 -5.49
N ASP A 48 -3.18 -4.96 -4.35
CA ASP A 48 -4.56 -5.21 -3.88
C ASP A 48 -5.49 -4.02 -4.07
N ARG A 49 -4.97 -2.84 -4.44
CA ARG A 49 -5.79 -1.65 -4.66
C ARG A 49 -5.63 -1.05 -6.06
N LEU A 50 -4.41 -0.81 -6.52
CA LEU A 50 -4.18 -0.24 -7.85
C LEU A 50 -4.55 -1.22 -8.98
N VAL A 51 -4.08 -2.47 -8.91
CA VAL A 51 -4.38 -3.48 -9.93
C VAL A 51 -5.90 -3.76 -10.02
N PRO A 52 -6.64 -4.00 -8.93
CA PRO A 52 -8.10 -4.06 -8.95
C PRO A 52 -8.80 -2.83 -9.50
N ALA A 53 -8.35 -1.61 -9.17
CA ALA A 53 -8.93 -0.38 -9.71
C ALA A 53 -8.79 -0.29 -11.24
N THR A 54 -7.62 -0.66 -11.78
CA THR A 54 -7.44 -0.74 -13.25
C THR A 54 -8.27 -1.86 -13.88
N THR A 55 -8.47 -2.97 -13.18
CA THR A 55 -9.33 -4.07 -13.63
C THR A 55 -10.79 -3.62 -13.74
N ILE A 56 -11.29 -2.89 -12.73
CA ILE A 56 -12.61 -2.24 -12.74
C ILE A 56 -12.75 -1.31 -13.95
N LEU A 57 -11.75 -0.47 -14.23
CA LEU A 57 -11.77 0.41 -15.40
C LEU A 57 -11.93 -0.39 -16.71
N TYR A 58 -11.17 -1.47 -16.90
CA TYR A 58 -11.28 -2.30 -18.10
C TYR A 58 -12.61 -3.05 -18.18
N LEU A 59 -13.21 -3.43 -17.05
CA LEU A 59 -14.57 -3.98 -17.00
C LEU A 59 -15.59 -2.95 -17.49
N THR A 60 -15.52 -1.71 -16.98
CA THR A 60 -16.34 -0.58 -17.45
C THR A 60 -16.22 -0.40 -18.95
N GLU A 61 -14.98 -0.35 -19.46
CA GLU A 61 -14.72 -0.16 -20.88
C GLU A 61 -15.36 -1.26 -21.74
N ASN A 62 -15.20 -2.53 -21.35
CA ASN A 62 -15.81 -3.65 -22.08
C ASN A 62 -17.35 -3.56 -22.07
N LEU A 63 -17.97 -3.19 -20.95
CA LEU A 63 -19.42 -3.01 -20.87
C LEU A 63 -19.92 -1.88 -21.79
N TYR A 64 -19.26 -0.72 -21.79
CA TYR A 64 -19.61 0.37 -22.70
C TYR A 64 -19.39 0.00 -24.17
N ARG A 65 -18.30 -0.72 -24.48
CA ARG A 65 -18.05 -1.20 -25.86
C ARG A 65 -19.16 -2.15 -26.33
N LYS A 66 -19.61 -3.08 -25.48
CA LYS A 66 -20.75 -3.97 -25.78
C LYS A 66 -22.02 -3.17 -26.05
N ARG A 67 -22.35 -2.21 -25.18
CA ARG A 67 -23.51 -1.34 -25.34
C ARG A 67 -23.45 -0.55 -26.65
N LEU A 68 -22.30 0.05 -26.95
CA LEU A 68 -22.08 0.83 -28.17
C LEU A 68 -22.15 -0.04 -29.43
N SER A 69 -21.62 -1.27 -29.41
CA SER A 69 -21.73 -2.21 -30.53
C SER A 69 -23.19 -2.55 -30.85
N LEU A 70 -24.02 -2.77 -29.82
CA LEU A 70 -25.45 -3.01 -30.01
C LEU A 70 -26.20 -1.77 -30.46
N GLU A 71 -25.90 -0.62 -29.89
CA GLU A 71 -26.50 0.66 -30.30
C GLU A 71 -26.20 0.94 -31.79
N ASN A 72 -24.93 0.86 -32.18
CA ASN A 72 -24.53 1.02 -33.58
C ASN A 72 -25.25 0.02 -34.49
N TYR A 73 -25.40 -1.23 -34.07
CA TYR A 73 -26.12 -2.24 -34.85
C TYR A 73 -27.62 -1.91 -35.01
N LEU A 74 -28.27 -1.41 -33.96
CA LEU A 74 -29.70 -1.09 -33.98
C LEU A 74 -30.01 0.18 -34.78
N TYR A 75 -29.11 1.16 -34.76
CA TYR A 75 -29.37 2.50 -35.31
C TYR A 75 -28.56 2.84 -36.57
N SER A 76 -27.62 2.00 -37.02
CA SER A 76 -26.92 2.20 -38.29
C SER A 76 -27.82 1.87 -39.49
N GLU A 77 -27.63 2.62 -40.58
CA GLU A 77 -28.24 2.35 -41.89
C GLU A 77 -27.53 1.21 -42.65
N ALA A 78 -26.27 0.90 -42.27
CA ALA A 78 -25.49 -0.19 -42.83
C ALA A 78 -25.56 -1.39 -41.88
N GLN A 79 -26.56 -2.25 -42.06
CA GLN A 79 -26.77 -3.43 -41.21
C GLN A 79 -25.58 -4.40 -41.32
N GLN A 80 -24.73 -4.40 -40.29
CA GLN A 80 -23.79 -5.50 -40.05
C GLN A 80 -24.58 -6.80 -39.84
N SER A 81 -23.99 -7.95 -40.16
CA SER A 81 -24.64 -9.23 -39.87
C SER A 81 -24.87 -9.41 -38.36
N PRO A 82 -26.04 -9.87 -37.89
CA PRO A 82 -26.26 -10.20 -36.48
C PRO A 82 -25.19 -11.17 -35.92
N ALA A 83 -24.67 -12.07 -36.76
CA ALA A 83 -23.59 -12.98 -36.38
C ALA A 83 -22.27 -12.26 -36.08
N HIS A 84 -21.97 -11.17 -36.80
CA HIS A 84 -20.79 -10.35 -36.56
C HIS A 84 -20.87 -9.64 -35.21
N VAL A 85 -22.01 -8.99 -34.94
CA VAL A 85 -22.24 -8.29 -33.68
C VAL A 85 -22.20 -9.27 -32.50
N LYS A 86 -22.85 -10.43 -32.64
CA LYS A 86 -22.77 -11.50 -31.62
C LYS A 86 -21.34 -11.93 -31.33
N ALA A 87 -20.50 -12.08 -32.35
CA ALA A 87 -19.09 -12.43 -32.17
C ALA A 87 -18.30 -11.34 -31.41
N GLN A 88 -18.58 -10.06 -31.68
CA GLN A 88 -17.99 -8.93 -30.95
C GLN A 88 -18.40 -8.94 -29.47
N LEU A 89 -19.69 -9.12 -29.18
CA LEU A 89 -20.18 -9.19 -27.79
C LEU A 89 -19.52 -10.35 -27.03
N HIS A 90 -19.42 -11.53 -27.64
CA HIS A 90 -18.74 -12.67 -27.03
C HIS A 90 -17.24 -12.46 -26.81
N ALA A 91 -16.57 -11.64 -27.64
CA ALA A 91 -15.18 -11.28 -27.40
C ALA A 91 -15.04 -10.43 -26.13
N HIS A 92 -15.95 -9.48 -25.93
CA HIS A 92 -16.01 -8.69 -24.71
C HIS A 92 -16.42 -9.52 -23.50
N ASP A 93 -17.35 -10.47 -23.62
CA ASP A 93 -17.70 -11.40 -22.53
C ASP A 93 -16.48 -12.17 -22.04
N ARG A 94 -15.67 -12.72 -22.95
CA ARG A 94 -14.43 -13.44 -22.58
C ARG A 94 -13.41 -12.54 -21.89
N SER A 95 -13.31 -11.28 -22.34
CA SER A 95 -12.46 -10.28 -21.71
C SER A 95 -12.93 -9.99 -20.28
N ILE A 96 -14.23 -9.76 -20.11
CA ILE A 96 -14.84 -9.52 -18.79
C ILE A 96 -14.64 -10.72 -17.86
N ASP A 97 -14.90 -11.94 -18.32
CA ASP A 97 -14.66 -13.15 -17.52
C ASP A 97 -13.20 -13.28 -17.07
N SER A 98 -12.26 -12.90 -17.94
CA SER A 98 -10.84 -12.94 -17.63
C SER A 98 -10.43 -11.88 -16.62
N LEU A 99 -11.01 -10.67 -16.74
CA LEU A 99 -10.83 -9.59 -15.78
C LEU A 99 -11.44 -9.92 -14.42
N ILE A 100 -12.62 -10.54 -14.38
CA ILE A 100 -13.25 -11.02 -13.14
C ILE A 100 -12.34 -12.05 -12.46
N ARG A 101 -11.83 -13.05 -13.19
CA ARG A 101 -10.88 -14.03 -12.64
C ARG A 101 -9.57 -13.40 -12.16
N LEU A 102 -9.13 -12.32 -12.79
CA LEU A 102 -7.95 -11.58 -12.33
C LEU A 102 -8.26 -10.86 -11.01
N PHE A 103 -9.42 -10.23 -10.92
CA PHE A 103 -9.91 -9.56 -9.71
C PHE A 103 -10.05 -10.55 -8.54
N GLU A 104 -10.64 -11.73 -8.77
CA GLU A 104 -10.82 -12.79 -7.77
C GLU A 104 -9.51 -13.38 -7.21
N LYS A 105 -8.37 -13.17 -7.88
CA LYS A 105 -7.05 -13.59 -7.39
C LYS A 105 -6.42 -12.58 -6.43
N THR A 106 -7.01 -11.39 -6.29
CA THR A 106 -6.53 -10.37 -5.36
C THR A 106 -7.12 -10.58 -3.96
N TYR A 107 -6.58 -9.90 -2.96
CA TYR A 107 -7.13 -9.97 -1.62
C TYR A 107 -8.44 -9.18 -1.54
N LEU A 108 -9.56 -9.89 -1.51
CA LEU A 108 -10.91 -9.33 -1.39
C LEU A 108 -11.32 -9.26 0.08
N VAL A 109 -11.85 -8.11 0.51
CA VAL A 109 -12.61 -8.04 1.76
C VAL A 109 -14.05 -8.52 1.55
N ASP A 110 -14.77 -8.77 2.65
CA ASP A 110 -16.13 -9.35 2.62
C ASP A 110 -17.10 -8.48 1.79
N GLU A 111 -17.02 -7.16 1.92
CA GLU A 111 -17.84 -6.23 1.14
C GLU A 111 -17.53 -6.31 -0.36
N GLU A 112 -16.26 -6.49 -0.74
CA GLU A 112 -15.84 -6.63 -2.13
C GLU A 112 -16.32 -7.94 -2.72
N ALA A 113 -16.18 -9.05 -1.99
CA ALA A 113 -16.67 -10.35 -2.41
C ALA A 113 -18.19 -10.32 -2.65
N LYS A 114 -18.94 -9.67 -1.76
CA LYS A 114 -20.38 -9.49 -1.90
C LYS A 114 -20.75 -8.62 -3.10
N SER A 115 -20.10 -7.47 -3.27
CA SER A 115 -20.34 -6.56 -4.39
C SER A 115 -19.98 -7.20 -5.74
N LEU A 116 -18.86 -7.94 -5.80
CA LEU A 116 -18.45 -8.70 -6.98
C LEU A 116 -19.46 -9.77 -7.36
N GLN A 117 -20.03 -10.49 -6.39
CA GLN A 117 -21.07 -11.46 -6.65
C GLN A 117 -22.36 -10.80 -7.20
N GLY A 118 -22.72 -9.63 -6.69
CA GLY A 118 -23.80 -8.80 -7.23
C GLY A 118 -23.56 -8.41 -8.69
N PHE A 119 -22.36 -7.92 -8.98
CA PHE A 119 -21.91 -7.58 -10.33
C PHE A 119 -21.98 -8.79 -11.29
N LYS A 120 -21.49 -9.97 -10.89
CA LYS A 120 -21.56 -11.21 -11.69
C LYS A 120 -23.00 -11.62 -12.03
N SER A 121 -23.94 -11.40 -11.10
CA SER A 121 -25.36 -11.65 -11.36
C SER A 121 -25.93 -10.67 -12.39
N GLN A 122 -25.59 -9.38 -12.27
CA GLN A 122 -26.09 -8.33 -13.17
C GLN A 122 -25.54 -8.44 -14.58
N ILE A 123 -24.24 -8.73 -14.74
CA ILE A 123 -23.69 -8.95 -16.08
C ILE A 123 -24.32 -10.15 -16.78
N GLY A 124 -24.65 -11.22 -16.04
CA GLY A 124 -25.39 -12.34 -16.59
C GLY A 124 -26.81 -11.96 -17.03
N GLN A 125 -27.47 -11.04 -16.31
CA GLN A 125 -28.76 -10.49 -16.73
C GLN A 125 -28.63 -9.62 -17.97
N TYR A 126 -27.61 -8.75 -18.02
CA TYR A 126 -27.36 -7.89 -19.17
C TYR A 126 -27.04 -8.71 -20.42
N ALA A 127 -26.19 -9.74 -20.32
CA ALA A 127 -25.88 -10.64 -21.43
C ALA A 127 -27.12 -11.38 -21.99
N ARG A 128 -28.09 -11.73 -21.13
CA ARG A 128 -29.37 -12.29 -21.59
C ARG A 128 -30.19 -11.27 -22.38
N LEU A 129 -30.26 -10.03 -21.92
CA LEU A 129 -30.96 -8.94 -22.61
C LEU A 129 -30.32 -8.66 -23.98
N GLU A 130 -28.99 -8.66 -24.06
CA GLU A 130 -28.27 -8.54 -25.34
C GLU A 130 -28.62 -9.68 -26.31
N GLY A 131 -28.73 -10.91 -25.80
CA GLY A 131 -29.18 -12.07 -26.57
C GLY A 131 -30.61 -11.94 -27.08
N GLU A 132 -31.53 -11.42 -26.26
CA GLU A 132 -32.92 -11.14 -26.63
C GLU A 132 -33.00 -10.09 -27.75
N VAL A 133 -32.28 -8.98 -27.60
CA VAL A 133 -32.18 -7.92 -28.63
C VAL A 133 -31.69 -8.50 -29.95
N LEU A 134 -30.63 -9.31 -29.94
CA LEU A 134 -30.11 -9.94 -31.15
C LEU A 134 -31.10 -10.94 -31.76
N ALA A 135 -31.81 -11.72 -30.95
CA ALA A 135 -32.82 -12.66 -31.43
C ALA A 135 -33.97 -11.92 -32.15
N LEU A 136 -34.46 -10.83 -31.59
CA LEU A 136 -35.46 -9.97 -32.24
C LEU A 136 -34.95 -9.41 -33.58
N CYS A 137 -33.69 -8.98 -33.64
CA CYS A 137 -33.08 -8.51 -34.89
C CYS A 137 -33.00 -9.62 -35.96
N THR A 138 -32.70 -10.87 -35.56
CA THR A 138 -32.62 -12.00 -36.52
C THR A 138 -33.96 -12.36 -37.18
N VAL A 139 -35.09 -12.09 -36.51
CA VAL A 139 -36.43 -12.32 -37.06
C VAL A 139 -37.02 -11.07 -37.72
N GLY A 140 -36.25 -9.98 -37.83
CA GLY A 140 -36.66 -8.73 -38.47
C GLY A 140 -37.40 -7.75 -37.55
N SER A 141 -37.58 -8.09 -36.27
CA SER A 141 -38.28 -7.29 -35.25
C SER A 141 -37.41 -6.14 -34.69
N PHE A 142 -36.87 -5.27 -35.55
CA PHE A 142 -35.96 -4.19 -35.12
C PHE A 142 -36.62 -3.14 -34.22
N ALA A 143 -37.92 -2.86 -34.39
CA ALA A 143 -38.63 -1.90 -33.54
C ALA A 143 -38.76 -2.41 -32.10
N GLU A 144 -39.10 -3.70 -31.94
CA GLU A 144 -39.18 -4.38 -30.64
C GLU A 144 -37.79 -4.48 -30.01
N ALA A 145 -36.76 -4.83 -30.81
CA ALA A 145 -35.37 -4.87 -30.35
C ALA A 145 -34.90 -3.52 -29.79
N LYS A 146 -35.24 -2.41 -30.46
CA LYS A 146 -34.96 -1.05 -29.96
C LYS A 146 -35.71 -0.75 -28.67
N GLN A 147 -36.96 -1.20 -28.53
CA GLN A 147 -37.74 -1.00 -27.31
C GLN A 147 -37.13 -1.75 -26.12
N VAL A 148 -36.72 -3.01 -26.30
CA VAL A 148 -36.04 -3.81 -25.27
C VAL A 148 -34.69 -3.21 -24.91
N PHE A 149 -33.90 -2.77 -25.90
CA PHE A 149 -32.60 -2.13 -25.68
C PHE A 149 -32.71 -0.78 -24.94
N SER A 150 -33.79 -0.02 -25.20
CA SER A 150 -33.99 1.31 -24.65
C SER A 150 -34.29 1.27 -23.16
N ALA A 151 -35.56 1.18 -22.73
CA ALA A 151 -35.88 1.37 -21.31
C ALA A 151 -35.41 0.19 -20.42
N PRO A 152 -35.81 -1.07 -20.70
CA PRO A 152 -35.33 -2.21 -19.91
C PRO A 152 -33.79 -2.36 -19.98
N GLY A 153 -33.23 -2.26 -21.19
CA GLY A 153 -31.80 -2.38 -21.42
C GLY A 153 -30.97 -1.29 -20.76
N SER A 154 -31.43 -0.04 -20.76
CA SER A 154 -30.74 1.06 -20.06
C SER A 154 -30.77 0.86 -18.55
N THR A 155 -31.90 0.46 -17.96
CA THR A 155 -31.98 0.20 -16.52
C THR A 155 -31.07 -0.96 -16.09
N THR A 156 -31.03 -2.06 -16.85
CA THR A 156 -30.13 -3.19 -16.55
C THR A 156 -28.65 -2.78 -16.70
N PHE A 157 -28.33 -1.99 -17.73
CA PHE A 157 -26.98 -1.48 -17.94
C PHE A 157 -26.54 -0.54 -16.80
N GLU A 158 -27.37 0.45 -16.47
CA GLU A 158 -27.10 1.39 -15.37
C GLU A 158 -26.91 0.67 -14.05
N SER A 159 -27.76 -0.32 -13.74
CA SER A 159 -27.62 -1.13 -12.52
C SER A 159 -26.27 -1.87 -12.48
N THR A 160 -25.82 -2.40 -13.62
CA THR A 160 -24.53 -3.07 -13.78
C THR A 160 -23.36 -2.12 -13.54
N ILE A 161 -23.42 -0.91 -14.10
CA ILE A 161 -22.40 0.14 -13.89
C ILE A 161 -22.41 0.64 -12.44
N LEU A 162 -23.58 0.78 -11.81
CA LEU A 162 -23.69 1.21 -10.42
C LEU A 162 -23.03 0.21 -9.45
N ASN A 163 -23.21 -1.10 -9.65
CA ASN A 163 -22.52 -2.10 -8.82
C ASN A 163 -21.01 -2.03 -9.00
N LEU A 164 -20.55 -1.76 -10.21
CA LEU A 164 -19.12 -1.64 -10.47
C LEU A 164 -18.53 -0.34 -9.88
N ASN A 165 -19.31 0.74 -9.85
CA ASN A 165 -18.95 1.97 -9.15
C ASN A 165 -18.94 1.79 -7.62
N GLU A 166 -19.85 0.98 -7.06
CA GLU A 166 -19.83 0.59 -5.65
C GLU A 166 -18.52 -0.15 -5.32
N LEU A 167 -18.14 -1.13 -6.15
CA LEU A 167 -16.87 -1.86 -6.01
C LEU A 167 -15.66 -0.91 -6.06
N ALA A 168 -15.68 0.09 -6.98
CA ALA A 168 -14.64 1.12 -7.05
C ALA A 168 -14.60 2.02 -5.81
N GLY A 169 -15.77 2.33 -5.23
CA GLY A 169 -15.90 3.09 -3.99
C GLY A 169 -15.32 2.37 -2.78
N ILE A 170 -15.56 1.06 -2.67
CA ILE A 170 -14.97 0.21 -1.63
C ILE A 170 -13.45 0.21 -1.73
N GLN A 171 -12.91 0.01 -2.95
CA GLN A 171 -11.47 0.07 -3.25
C GLN A 171 -10.81 1.40 -2.82
N SER A 172 -11.46 2.53 -3.10
CA SER A 172 -11.00 3.86 -2.71
C SER A 172 -10.93 4.04 -1.19
N THR A 173 -11.91 3.49 -0.47
CA THR A 173 -11.98 3.59 0.99
C THR A 173 -10.86 2.78 1.66
N ILE A 174 -10.69 1.52 1.26
CA ILE A 174 -9.62 0.66 1.79
C ILE A 174 -8.24 1.22 1.44
N GLY A 175 -8.06 1.74 0.22
CA GLY A 175 -6.80 2.39 -0.18
C GLY A 175 -6.43 3.59 0.70
N LYS A 176 -7.41 4.39 1.13
CA LYS A 176 -7.16 5.51 2.07
C LYS A 176 -6.71 5.02 3.44
N ASP A 177 -7.28 3.93 3.93
CA ASP A 177 -6.92 3.35 5.23
C ASP A 177 -5.48 2.81 5.22
N LEU A 178 -5.07 2.14 4.13
CA LEU A 178 -3.68 1.69 3.95
C LEU A 178 -2.69 2.87 3.90
N VAL A 179 -3.02 3.95 3.19
CA VAL A 179 -2.18 5.17 3.16
C VAL A 179 -2.08 5.80 4.55
N LYS A 180 -3.19 5.83 5.30
CA LYS A 180 -3.20 6.37 6.67
C LYS A 180 -2.33 5.53 7.61
N ALA A 181 -2.42 4.20 7.54
CA ALA A 181 -1.58 3.30 8.32
C ALA A 181 -0.08 3.49 7.98
N SER A 182 0.26 3.57 6.70
CA SER A 182 1.64 3.83 6.25
C SER A 182 2.18 5.17 6.80
N LYS A 183 1.39 6.24 6.77
CA LYS A 183 1.78 7.54 7.35
C LYS A 183 2.05 7.47 8.85
N VAL A 184 1.27 6.70 9.60
CA VAL A 184 1.48 6.49 11.04
C VAL A 184 2.81 5.77 11.29
N ASN A 185 3.13 4.76 10.49
CA ASN A 185 4.40 4.03 10.59
C ASN A 185 5.60 4.92 10.25
N VAL A 186 5.50 5.75 9.20
CA VAL A 186 6.53 6.73 8.83
C VAL A 186 6.76 7.76 9.93
N ALA A 187 5.70 8.31 10.52
CA ALA A 187 5.81 9.28 11.61
C ALA A 187 6.48 8.66 12.85
N SER A 188 6.08 7.44 13.22
CA SER A 188 6.69 6.70 14.34
C SER A 188 8.18 6.43 14.10
N PHE A 189 8.54 5.97 12.90
CA PHE A 189 9.94 5.80 12.50
C PHE A 189 10.74 7.10 12.61
N GLY A 190 10.19 8.22 12.15
CA GLY A 190 10.84 9.54 12.21
C GLY A 190 11.13 9.99 13.64
N ILE A 191 10.14 9.87 14.54
CA ILE A 191 10.29 10.24 15.96
C ILE A 191 11.36 9.37 16.64
N ILE A 192 11.30 8.05 16.44
CA ILE A 192 12.26 7.11 17.02
C ILE A 192 13.66 7.39 16.49
N SER A 193 13.81 7.59 15.18
CA SER A 193 15.11 7.87 14.54
C SER A 193 15.72 9.17 15.04
N PHE A 194 14.92 10.24 15.18
CA PHE A 194 15.39 11.50 15.73
C PHE A 194 15.92 11.36 17.17
N LEU A 195 15.19 10.60 18.01
CA LEU A 195 15.60 10.32 19.38
C LEU A 195 16.89 9.49 19.40
N GLN A 196 17.00 8.46 18.57
CA GLN A 196 18.20 7.64 18.46
C GLN A 196 19.43 8.44 18.03
N ILE A 197 19.30 9.30 17.01
CA ILE A 197 20.39 10.18 16.55
C ILE A 197 20.81 11.11 17.69
N SER A 198 19.84 11.71 18.39
CA SER A 198 20.12 12.59 19.53
C SER A 198 20.86 11.86 20.65
N LEU A 199 20.40 10.66 21.02
CA LEU A 199 21.06 9.82 22.03
C LEU A 199 22.47 9.40 21.59
N ALA A 200 22.67 9.05 20.32
CA ALA A 200 23.96 8.70 19.77
C ALA A 200 24.96 9.86 19.83
N ILE A 201 24.53 11.08 19.48
CA ILE A 201 25.35 12.29 19.59
C ILE A 201 25.74 12.55 21.06
N ILE A 202 24.78 12.51 21.98
CA ILE A 202 25.03 12.70 23.42
C ILE A 202 26.03 11.66 23.93
N THR A 203 25.85 10.39 23.54
CA THR A 203 26.74 9.29 23.91
C THR A 203 28.17 9.55 23.42
N GLY A 204 28.32 9.98 22.16
CA GLY A 204 29.62 10.34 21.59
C GLY A 204 30.31 11.47 22.37
N LEU A 205 29.56 12.52 22.74
CA LEU A 205 30.09 13.63 23.54
C LEU A 205 30.54 13.17 24.94
N VAL A 206 29.74 12.34 25.61
CA VAL A 206 30.09 11.78 26.93
C VAL A 206 31.37 10.95 26.85
N VAL A 207 31.52 10.11 25.82
CA VAL A 207 32.74 9.31 25.60
C VAL A 207 33.97 10.20 25.42
N ILE A 208 33.88 11.26 24.61
CA ILE A 208 34.99 12.23 24.40
C ILE A 208 35.42 12.88 25.73
N VAL A 209 34.46 13.34 26.55
CA VAL A 209 34.75 13.95 27.86
C VAL A 209 35.43 12.96 28.80
N LEU A 210 34.97 11.71 28.84
CA LEU A 210 35.56 10.67 29.68
C LEU A 210 37.01 10.35 29.27
N ILE A 211 37.29 10.25 27.97
CA ILE A 211 38.65 10.00 27.45
C ILE A 211 39.59 11.15 27.83
N ARG A 212 39.17 12.41 27.61
CA ARG A 212 39.97 13.60 27.93
C ARG A 212 40.30 13.68 29.42
N ASN A 213 39.34 13.44 30.30
CA ASN A 213 39.57 13.44 31.74
C ASN A 213 40.47 12.28 32.21
N SER A 214 40.45 11.13 31.52
CA SER A 214 41.32 9.99 31.85
C SER A 214 42.80 10.26 31.57
N GLN A 215 43.13 11.03 30.52
CA GLN A 215 44.52 11.34 30.15
C GLN A 215 45.20 12.29 31.15
N ILE A 216 44.44 13.13 31.86
CA ILE A 216 44.98 14.11 32.83
C ILE A 216 45.62 13.42 34.07
N ILE A 217 45.23 12.17 34.35
CA ILE A 217 45.68 11.42 35.54
C ILE A 217 47.01 10.66 35.28
N GLN A 218 47.44 10.53 34.02
CA GLN A 218 48.65 9.77 33.64
C GLN A 218 49.92 10.64 33.44
N LYS A 219 50.02 11.83 34.03
CA LYS A 219 51.31 12.55 34.03
C LYS A 219 52.30 11.86 34.99
N PRO A 220 53.47 11.37 34.54
CA PRO A 220 54.49 10.83 35.44
C PRO A 220 54.96 11.94 36.39
N ARG A 221 55.02 11.64 37.70
CA ARG A 221 55.66 12.55 38.67
C ARG A 221 57.15 12.68 38.28
N PRO A 222 57.71 13.89 38.12
CA PRO A 222 59.14 14.03 37.93
C PRO A 222 59.86 13.53 39.18
N ASN A 223 60.79 12.60 38.99
CA ASN A 223 61.55 11.96 40.05
C ASN A 223 62.59 12.95 40.61
N SER A 224 62.21 13.70 41.66
CA SER A 224 63.10 14.59 42.40
C SER A 224 63.98 13.78 43.35
N ASN A 225 64.95 13.03 42.82
CA ASN A 225 66.06 12.53 43.62
C ASN A 225 67.34 12.44 42.78
N LYS A 226 68.05 13.57 42.69
CA LYS A 226 69.46 13.78 42.30
C LYS A 226 69.67 15.30 42.49
N SER A 227 70.33 15.77 43.54
CA SER A 227 71.79 15.76 43.63
C SER A 227 72.30 15.85 45.07
N GLN A 228 73.05 14.81 45.44
CA GLN A 228 74.02 14.79 46.54
C GLN A 228 75.14 15.83 46.33
N TYR A 229 75.51 16.46 47.45
CA TYR A 229 76.82 17.01 47.84
C TYR A 229 77.48 18.13 47.01
N PHE A 230 77.71 19.28 47.66
CA PHE A 230 79.06 19.85 47.77
C PHE A 230 79.23 20.64 49.08
N ASN A 231 80.45 20.52 49.64
CA ASN A 231 80.92 20.90 50.97
C ASN A 231 81.27 22.39 51.16
N LEU A 232 81.64 22.71 52.42
CA LEU A 232 82.51 23.79 52.97
C LEU A 232 81.71 24.90 53.69
N ASN A 233 81.89 25.21 54.98
CA ASN A 233 82.97 24.97 55.96
C ASN A 233 82.40 24.56 57.33
#